data_AF-A0A946VLH7-F1
#
_entry.id   AF-A0A946VLH7-F1
#
_cell.length_a   1.000
_cell.length_b   1.000
_cell.length_c   1.000
_cell.angle_alpha   90.00
_cell.angle_beta   90.00
_cell.angle_gamma   90.00
#
_symmetry.space_group_name_H-M   'P 1'
#
loop_
_entity.id
_entity.type
_entity.pdbx_description
1 polymer ?
#
loop_
_entity_poly.entity_id
_entity_poly.type
_entity_poly.pdbx_seq_one_letter_code
_entity_poly.pdbx_strand_id
1 'polypeptide(L)'
;MTVNFCSHSPLRWDKYVYRVKWLSPIMWVFERIITTPSAHSAHHGLCKDDGVTNYKGNYGNLFFFWDVLFGTAKITRRYPEEYGIENRTPRSWRDELFWPVLRDKVEGEVRGELQSPPADSGGRLST
;
A
#
# COMPACT_ATOMS: atom_id res chain seq x y z
N MET A 1 15.89 -11.21 -8.41
CA MET A 1 16.11 -11.57 -6.99
C MET A 1 16.66 -10.38 -6.18
N THR A 2 17.73 -9.71 -6.61
CA THR A 2 18.38 -8.58 -5.88
C THR A 2 17.48 -7.36 -5.62
N VAL A 3 16.59 -7.06 -6.55
CA VAL A 3 15.67 -5.91 -6.50
C VAL A 3 14.65 -6.00 -5.37
N ASN A 4 14.03 -7.17 -5.18
CA ASN A 4 12.99 -7.35 -4.15
C ASN A 4 13.56 -7.24 -2.73
N PHE A 5 14.82 -7.63 -2.51
CA PHE A 5 15.46 -7.45 -1.20
C PHE A 5 15.58 -5.98 -0.78
N CYS A 6 15.63 -5.03 -1.71
CA CYS A 6 15.79 -3.63 -1.34
C CYS A 6 14.49 -2.99 -0.81
N SER A 7 13.32 -3.42 -1.30
CA SER A 7 12.01 -2.85 -0.92
C SER A 7 11.18 -3.76 -0.02
N HIS A 8 11.29 -5.09 -0.15
CA HIS A 8 10.52 -6.10 0.59
C HIS A 8 11.32 -6.82 1.69
N SER A 9 12.51 -6.32 2.04
CA SER A 9 13.25 -6.92 3.16
C SER A 9 12.69 -6.45 4.50
N PRO A 10 12.48 -7.36 5.47
CA PRO A 10 12.15 -6.97 6.85
C PRO A 10 13.28 -6.15 7.50
N LEU A 11 14.49 -6.19 6.93
CA LEU A 11 15.58 -5.32 7.30
C LEU A 11 15.27 -3.90 6.78
N ARG A 12 14.73 -3.07 7.67
CA ARG A 12 14.50 -1.62 7.54
C ARG A 12 15.82 -0.85 7.41
N TRP A 13 16.61 -1.16 6.37
CA TRP A 13 17.98 -0.70 6.21
C TRP A 13 18.07 0.82 6.10
N ASP A 14 17.11 1.44 5.43
CA ASP A 14 16.98 2.88 5.27
C ASP A 14 16.98 3.62 6.62
N LYS A 15 16.34 3.05 7.65
CA LYS A 15 16.32 3.57 9.03
C LYS A 15 17.72 3.72 9.60
N TYR A 16 18.63 2.80 9.31
CA TYR A 16 20.02 2.89 9.77
C TYR A 16 20.80 3.93 8.99
N VAL A 17 20.59 4.01 7.67
CA VAL A 17 21.22 5.03 6.82
C VAL A 17 20.78 6.44 7.24
N TYR A 18 19.50 6.64 7.55
CA TYR A 18 18.96 7.92 8.01
C TYR A 18 19.56 8.41 9.34
N ARG A 19 20.17 7.53 10.17
CA ARG A 19 20.88 7.96 11.39
C ARG A 19 22.19 8.68 11.08
N VAL A 20 22.77 8.41 9.91
CA VAL A 20 24.05 8.94 9.48
C VAL A 20 23.82 10.27 8.75
N LYS A 21 23.91 11.39 9.47
CA LYS A 21 23.52 12.72 8.97
C LYS A 21 24.16 13.10 7.63
N TRP A 22 25.44 12.76 7.42
CA TRP A 22 26.15 13.11 6.19
C TRP A 22 25.63 12.35 4.95
N LEU A 23 24.92 11.24 5.12
CA LEU A 23 24.27 10.50 4.03
C LEU A 23 22.91 11.08 3.64
N SER A 24 22.41 12.10 4.35
CA SER A 24 21.08 12.68 4.09
C SER A 24 20.87 13.18 2.65
N PRO A 25 21.84 13.87 1.99
CA PRO A 25 21.65 14.32 0.61
C PRO A 25 21.55 13.16 -0.38
N ILE A 26 22.33 12.10 -0.15
CA ILE A 26 22.29 10.88 -0.97
C ILE A 26 20.93 10.21 -0.80
N MET A 27 20.47 10.04 0.44
CA MET A 27 19.16 9.44 0.70
C MET A 27 18.00 10.27 0.17
N TRP A 28 18.12 11.60 0.11
CA TRP A 28 17.11 12.47 -0.48
C TRP A 28 16.91 12.17 -1.98
N VAL A 29 17.99 11.95 -2.73
CA VAL A 29 17.91 11.53 -4.14
C VAL A 29 17.38 10.10 -4.22
N PHE A 30 17.94 9.21 -3.39
CA PHE A 30 17.65 7.79 -3.44
C PHE A 30 16.17 7.47 -3.19
N GLU A 31 15.56 8.09 -2.18
CA GLU A 31 14.14 7.91 -1.81
C GLU A 31 13.16 8.47 -2.86
N ARG A 32 13.66 9.14 -3.91
CA ARG A 32 12.87 9.65 -5.06
C ARG A 32 13.07 8.83 -6.32
N ILE A 33 14.02 7.88 -6.34
CA ILE A 33 14.34 7.07 -7.52
C ILE A 33 14.01 5.61 -7.25
N ILE A 34 14.37 5.10 -6.08
CA ILE A 34 14.24 3.70 -5.69
C ILE A 34 13.27 3.56 -4.54
N THR A 35 12.44 2.52 -4.58
CA THR A 35 11.49 2.20 -3.51
C THR A 35 12.25 1.74 -2.27
N THR A 36 12.18 2.54 -1.21
CA THR A 36 12.75 2.20 0.10
C THR A 36 11.80 1.31 0.90
N PRO A 37 12.30 0.58 1.93
CA PRO A 37 11.43 -0.19 2.82
C PRO A 37 10.35 0.67 3.51
N SER A 38 10.65 1.93 3.84
CA SER A 38 9.66 2.88 4.38
C SER A 38 8.59 3.26 3.35
N ALA A 39 8.96 3.54 2.09
CA ALA A 39 8.00 3.87 1.03
C ALA A 39 7.09 2.67 0.71
N HIS A 40 7.64 1.47 0.64
CA HIS A 40 6.88 0.23 0.44
C HIS A 40 6.01 -0.10 1.66
N SER A 41 6.51 0.09 2.88
CA SER A 41 5.72 -0.10 4.10
C SER A 41 4.52 0.85 4.15
N ALA A 42 4.70 2.11 3.76
CA ALA A 42 3.60 3.07 3.68
C ALA A 42 2.51 2.62 2.69
N HIS A 43 2.87 1.95 1.58
CA HIS A 43 1.89 1.37 0.67
C HIS A 43 1.04 0.27 1.36
N HIS A 44 1.63 -0.54 2.23
CA HIS A 44 0.93 -1.65 2.91
C HIS A 44 0.33 -1.31 4.29
N GLY A 45 0.44 -0.06 4.72
CA GLY A 45 -0.11 0.35 6.01
C GLY A 45 -1.63 0.21 6.04
N LEU A 46 -2.16 -0.11 7.24
CA LEU A 46 -3.56 -0.46 7.39
C LEU A 46 -4.48 0.74 7.16
N CYS A 47 -4.21 1.89 7.78
CA CYS A 47 -5.14 3.02 7.78
C CYS A 47 -4.45 4.35 7.46
N LYS A 48 -5.09 5.21 6.65
CA LYS A 48 -4.55 6.54 6.29
C LYS A 48 -4.40 7.51 7.47
N ASP A 49 -5.14 7.31 8.54
CA ASP A 49 -5.19 8.21 9.69
C ASP A 49 -3.90 8.21 10.53
N ASP A 50 -3.02 7.21 10.33
CA ASP A 50 -1.71 7.13 10.99
C ASP A 50 -0.68 8.18 10.51
N GLY A 51 -1.01 8.95 9.47
CA GLY A 51 -0.14 9.96 8.88
C GLY A 51 1.08 9.42 8.13
N VAL A 52 1.23 8.11 7.97
CA VAL A 52 2.32 7.41 7.27
C VAL A 52 1.81 6.68 6.04
N THR A 53 0.71 5.96 6.17
CA THR A 53 0.10 5.09 5.17
C THR A 53 -0.28 5.83 3.89
N ASN A 54 -0.11 5.15 2.74
CA ASN A 54 -0.47 5.57 1.39
C ASN A 54 -0.84 4.37 0.51
N TYR A 55 -1.78 3.52 0.92
CA TYR A 55 -2.19 2.33 0.15
C TYR A 55 -2.86 2.62 -1.20
N LYS A 56 -3.29 3.87 -1.46
CA LYS A 56 -3.75 4.37 -2.78
C LYS A 56 -2.67 5.19 -3.51
N GLY A 57 -1.40 4.88 -3.26
CA GLY A 57 -0.23 5.50 -3.88
C GLY A 57 1.00 4.64 -3.61
N ASN A 58 2.21 5.17 -3.82
CA ASN A 58 3.46 4.42 -3.66
C ASN A 58 3.46 3.07 -4.42
N TYR A 59 3.03 3.07 -5.68
CA TYR A 59 2.81 1.87 -6.50
C TYR A 59 4.11 1.24 -7.01
N GLY A 60 5.18 2.02 -7.13
CA GLY A 60 6.47 1.59 -7.63
C GLY A 60 7.08 0.51 -6.75
N ASN A 61 7.29 -0.69 -7.30
CA ASN A 61 7.97 -1.78 -6.59
C ASN A 61 9.49 -1.54 -6.50
N LEU A 62 10.12 -1.15 -7.62
CA LEU A 62 11.55 -0.82 -7.68
C LEU A 62 11.78 0.66 -7.94
N PHE A 63 11.21 1.19 -9.03
CA PHE A 63 11.42 2.58 -9.43
C PHE A 63 10.33 3.47 -8.86
N PHE A 64 10.61 4.03 -7.68
CA PHE A 64 9.75 5.02 -7.02
C PHE A 64 9.67 6.34 -7.78
N PHE A 65 10.60 6.56 -8.71
CA PHE A 65 10.58 7.70 -9.63
C PHE A 65 9.22 7.89 -10.32
N TRP A 66 8.54 6.80 -10.69
CA TRP A 66 7.23 6.89 -11.35
C TRP A 66 6.17 7.50 -10.42
N ASP A 67 6.18 7.16 -9.13
CA ASP A 67 5.29 7.78 -8.17
C ASP A 67 5.56 9.27 -7.98
N VAL A 68 6.83 9.68 -8.07
CA VAL A 68 7.20 11.11 -8.04
C VAL A 68 6.69 11.80 -9.30
N LEU A 69 6.90 11.20 -10.47
CA LEU A 69 6.50 11.77 -11.76
C LEU A 69 4.98 11.92 -11.90
N PHE A 70 4.22 10.91 -11.46
CA PHE A 70 2.76 10.88 -11.58
C PHE A 70 2.01 11.38 -10.34
N GLY A 71 2.73 11.87 -9.32
CA GLY A 71 2.13 12.49 -8.14
C GLY A 71 1.46 11.52 -7.16
N THR A 72 1.82 10.24 -7.20
CA THR A 72 1.32 9.20 -6.28
C THR A 72 2.26 8.92 -5.11
N ALA A 73 3.41 9.61 -5.05
CA ALA A 73 4.43 9.46 -4.03
C ALA A 73 4.06 10.12 -2.69
N LYS A 74 4.17 9.35 -1.61
CA LYS A 74 4.29 9.80 -0.23
C LYS A 74 5.63 9.31 0.32
N ILE A 75 6.60 10.21 0.40
CA ILE A 75 7.93 9.94 0.96
C ILE A 75 7.88 10.17 2.47
N THR A 76 8.14 9.12 3.23
CA THR A 76 8.15 9.13 4.69
C THR A 76 9.37 8.37 5.19
N ARG A 77 9.94 8.80 6.32
CA ARG A 77 11.02 8.09 7.02
C ARG A 77 10.50 7.34 8.25
N ARG A 78 9.18 7.21 8.34
CA ARG A 78 8.42 6.49 9.37
C ARG A 78 7.79 5.24 8.77
N TYR A 79 7.35 4.36 9.65
CA TYR A 79 6.71 3.09 9.30
C TYR A 79 5.30 3.07 9.91
N PRO A 80 4.30 2.50 9.22
CA PRO A 80 3.00 2.24 9.82
C PRO A 80 3.13 1.34 11.06
N GLU A 81 2.23 1.53 12.02
CA GLU A 81 2.13 0.66 13.20
C GLU A 81 1.43 -0.65 12.85
N GLU A 82 0.42 -0.57 11.98
CA GLU A 82 -0.39 -1.69 11.53
C GLU A 82 -0.37 -1.83 10.00
N TYR A 83 -0.51 -3.05 9.51
CA TYR A 83 -0.46 -3.41 8.10
C TYR A 83 -1.71 -4.22 7.72
N GLY A 84 -2.22 -4.01 6.51
CA GLY A 84 -3.36 -4.80 6.02
C GLY A 84 -4.25 -4.04 5.05
N ILE A 85 -5.51 -4.46 4.98
CA ILE A 85 -6.53 -3.86 4.13
C ILE A 85 -7.68 -3.41 5.03
N GLU A 86 -8.02 -2.12 5.00
CA GLU A 86 -9.14 -1.57 5.75
C GLU A 86 -10.43 -2.35 5.46
N ASN A 87 -11.24 -2.56 6.50
CA ASN A 87 -12.56 -3.18 6.40
C ASN A 87 -12.58 -4.60 5.81
N ARG A 88 -11.45 -5.32 5.80
CA ARG A 88 -11.40 -6.73 5.43
C ARG A 88 -11.80 -7.60 6.63
N THR A 89 -12.73 -8.53 6.43
CA THR A 89 -13.04 -9.54 7.44
C THR A 89 -11.80 -10.40 7.72
N PRO A 90 -11.42 -10.60 9.00
CA PRO A 90 -10.32 -11.49 9.35
C PRO A 90 -10.54 -12.88 8.75
N ARG A 91 -9.52 -13.41 8.08
CA ARG A 91 -9.52 -14.79 7.57
C ARG A 91 -8.50 -15.61 8.33
N SER A 92 -8.78 -16.90 8.52
CA SER A 92 -7.76 -17.81 9.03
C SER A 92 -6.68 -18.04 7.97
N TRP A 93 -5.48 -18.41 8.41
CA TRP A 93 -4.41 -18.78 7.50
C TRP A 93 -4.77 -20.01 6.64
N ARG A 94 -5.64 -20.89 7.13
CA ARG A 94 -6.12 -22.09 6.40
C ARG A 94 -6.95 -21.67 5.22
N ASP A 95 -7.84 -20.72 5.44
CA ASP A 95 -8.66 -20.11 4.41
C ASP A 95 -7.84 -19.42 3.33
N GLU A 96 -6.85 -18.62 3.72
CA GLU A 96 -5.99 -17.94 2.75
C GLU A 96 -5.14 -18.92 1.94
N LEU A 97 -4.66 -20.00 2.55
CA LEU A 97 -3.78 -20.97 1.91
C LEU A 97 -4.51 -21.96 0.99
N PHE A 98 -5.70 -22.41 1.38
CA PHE A 98 -6.45 -23.45 0.67
C PHE A 98 -7.68 -22.92 -0.08
N TRP A 99 -7.80 -21.60 -0.24
CA TRP A 99 -8.81 -21.01 -1.12
C TRP A 99 -8.67 -21.58 -2.55
N PRO A 100 -9.76 -21.97 -3.24
CA PRO A 100 -11.17 -21.84 -2.88
C PRO A 100 -11.79 -23.08 -2.20
N VAL A 101 -10.97 -24.08 -1.84
CA VAL A 101 -11.39 -25.41 -1.35
C VAL A 101 -11.84 -25.37 0.11
N LEU A 102 -11.10 -24.68 0.98
CA LEU A 102 -11.52 -24.40 2.35
C LEU A 102 -12.05 -22.96 2.45
N ARG A 103 -13.17 -22.79 3.16
CA ARG A 103 -13.77 -21.50 3.45
C ARG A 103 -14.30 -21.51 4.88
N ASP A 104 -13.86 -20.56 5.68
CA ASP A 104 -14.42 -20.25 6.98
C ASP A 104 -15.79 -19.59 6.76
N LYS A 105 -16.69 -19.84 7.71
CA LYS A 105 -17.95 -19.12 7.75
C LYS A 105 -17.65 -17.68 8.16
N VAL A 106 -17.82 -16.76 7.22
CA VAL A 106 -17.76 -15.32 7.49
C VAL A 106 -18.96 -14.98 8.37
N GLU A 107 -18.76 -14.76 9.66
CA GLU A 107 -19.80 -14.17 10.53
C GLU A 107 -20.02 -12.73 10.08
N GLY A 108 -21.10 -12.50 9.32
CA GLY A 108 -21.43 -11.19 8.74
C GLY A 108 -21.84 -11.20 7.27
N GLU A 109 -22.10 -12.37 6.67
CA GLU A 109 -22.72 -12.44 5.34
C GLU A 109 -24.21 -12.03 5.44
N VAL A 110 -24.46 -10.71 5.58
CA VAL A 110 -25.69 -10.13 5.03
C VAL A 110 -25.62 -10.46 3.55
N ARG A 111 -26.47 -11.40 3.16
CA ARG A 111 -26.77 -11.77 1.79
C ARG A 111 -27.41 -10.56 1.09
N GLY A 112 -26.57 -9.57 0.81
CA GLY A 112 -26.92 -8.32 0.13
C GLY A 112 -26.64 -8.50 -1.35
N GLU A 113 -27.72 -8.53 -2.09
CA GLU A 113 -27.84 -8.38 -3.54
C GLU A 113 -26.66 -7.61 -4.15
N LEU A 114 -26.21 -8.09 -5.31
CA LEU A 114 -25.57 -7.24 -6.32
C LEU A 114 -26.51 -6.05 -6.58
N GLN A 115 -26.36 -4.96 -5.83
CA GLN A 115 -26.85 -3.66 -6.24
C GLN A 115 -26.01 -3.24 -7.43
N SER A 116 -26.52 -3.57 -8.61
CA SER A 116 -26.14 -2.92 -9.86
C SER A 116 -26.07 -1.40 -9.62
N PRO A 117 -25.04 -0.71 -10.13
CA PRO A 117 -25.02 0.75 -10.06
C PRO A 117 -26.31 1.28 -10.71
N PRO A 118 -26.92 2.36 -10.19
CA PRO A 118 -28.09 2.95 -10.81
C PRO A 118 -27.73 3.30 -12.26
N ALA A 119 -28.58 2.87 -13.19
CA ALA A 119 -28.47 3.25 -14.59
C ALA A 119 -28.43 4.77 -14.66
N ASP A 120 -27.36 5.30 -15.24
CA ASP A 120 -27.20 6.71 -15.57
C ASP A 120 -28.41 7.15 -16.39
N SER A 121 -29.36 7.83 -15.75
CA SER A 121 -30.48 8.47 -16.41
C SER A 121 -29.93 9.67 -17.14
N GLY A 122 -29.56 9.44 -18.40
CA GLY A 122 -29.03 10.44 -19.32
C GLY A 122 -29.71 11.79 -19.14
N GLY A 123 -28.93 12.74 -18.63
CA GLY A 123 -29.27 14.15 -18.59
C GLY A 123 -29.55 14.60 -20.02
N ARG A 124 -30.83 14.92 -20.26
CA ARG A 124 -31.32 15.61 -21.44
C ARG A 124 -30.57 16.94 -21.57
N LEU A 125 -29.61 17.01 -22.48
CA LEU A 125 -29.02 18.27 -22.92
C LEU A 125 -30.11 19.05 -23.69
N SER A 126 -30.56 20.15 -23.09
CA SER A 126 -31.30 21.19 -23.77
C SER A 126 -30.32 22.14 -24.46
N THR A 127 -30.13 21.95 -25.76
CA THR A 127 -29.87 23.00 -26.76
C THR A 127 -30.29 22.48 -28.13
#